data_AF-A0A917U8C0-F1
#
_entry.id   AF-A0A917U8C0-F1
#
_cell.length_a   1.000
_cell.length_b   1.000
_cell.length_c   1.000
_cell.angle_alpha   90.00
_cell.angle_beta   90.00
_cell.angle_gamma   90.00
#
_symmetry.space_group_name_H-M   'P 1'
#
loop_
_entity.id
_entity.type
_entity.pdbx_description
1 polymer ?
#
loop_
_entity_poly.entity_id
_entity_poly.type
_entity_poly.pdbx_seq_one_letter_code
_entity_poly.pdbx_strand_id
1 'polypeptide(L)'
;MSIGEEPFAARDDLALRPNFEVTLRGYERRQVDHYVEQTEGRLAALSSERDRAATQAQEMVGKLQALQVEVTDLRQRPAQLDKAAFQDVGPMVGQILDLAEKQAANIVESHTQRANKLQAEAEKMLANARERTVKALADLEEELAGRRAEHEKTYEELRAAADAELVQTRERADQLRTEGEAAHERAQQEAQRISEQCRQQIEQTRAAAEALTTSARTQIHQEIQAARSKNQQEMTQWRTTVEEELAERRAAAEEDLTEQRAAVERELAAQRSAAEQRVSSMIADAQQYSAEIRKRADEQAAEVRKHSDEQAAAAEEQLHAVQLAVGEQQDMLAQVQEQLETARQQLDESRRDKEDTDAELGRLRQQLAETSRDLEAETRRLDEVRRAVEAAERHAKETRARVQREAKRVADLAAAAVMAAAAGGGETAEYPMVAARAGERPTARTGGEAVPPTGNPADDGGAAAPEATDDGADRIAPSPDRATAEGGGDPQGGTQDRSGHPPQTGSAARPLPDPVARAAAAVAAGKPGGIDWFAGPPAATAEDATDRPATDVERAPEPAPH
;
A
#
# COMPACT_ATOMS: atom_id res chain seq x y z
N MET A 1 43.99 -78.61 104.36
CA MET A 1 43.08 -77.49 104.00
C MET A 1 42.74 -77.62 102.53
N SER A 2 41.51 -77.33 102.12
CA SER A 2 41.15 -77.31 100.70
C SER A 2 41.43 -75.93 100.11
N ILE A 3 42.17 -75.88 99.01
CA ILE A 3 42.18 -74.77 98.05
C ILE A 3 42.00 -75.43 96.69
N GLY A 4 41.03 -74.95 95.91
CA GLY A 4 40.59 -75.61 94.69
C GLY A 4 41.51 -75.33 93.51
N GLU A 5 42.51 -76.18 93.30
CA GLU A 5 43.12 -76.36 91.98
C GLU A 5 42.32 -77.44 91.24
N GLU A 6 41.22 -77.04 90.59
CA GLU A 6 40.85 -77.77 89.37
C GLU A 6 42.00 -77.54 88.38
N PRO A 7 42.60 -78.60 87.80
CA PRO A 7 43.52 -78.39 86.71
C PRO A 7 42.75 -77.71 85.58
N PHE A 8 43.33 -76.66 85.00
CA PHE A 8 42.91 -76.14 83.69
C PHE A 8 43.26 -77.18 82.62
N ALA A 9 42.50 -78.27 82.62
CA ALA A 9 42.43 -79.23 81.55
C ALA A 9 42.07 -78.48 80.27
N ALA A 10 42.60 -78.95 79.13
CA ALA A 10 42.17 -78.45 77.84
C ALA A 10 40.68 -78.74 77.66
N ARG A 11 39.83 -77.73 77.87
CA ARG A 11 38.56 -77.66 77.16
C ARG A 11 38.90 -77.52 75.68
N ASP A 12 38.14 -78.22 74.83
CA ASP A 12 38.23 -78.10 73.38
C ASP A 12 37.65 -76.76 72.90
N ASP A 13 38.28 -75.65 73.31
CA ASP A 13 37.91 -74.28 72.92
C ASP A 13 38.16 -74.04 71.41
N LEU A 14 38.82 -75.00 70.72
CA LEU A 14 38.81 -75.17 69.26
C LEU A 14 37.38 -75.18 68.66
N ALA A 15 36.36 -75.56 69.44
CA ALA A 15 34.96 -75.55 69.04
C ALA A 15 34.33 -74.14 69.00
N LEU A 16 34.99 -73.11 69.55
CA LEU A 16 34.47 -71.74 69.64
C LEU A 16 35.47 -70.70 69.11
N ARG A 17 35.80 -70.78 67.80
CA ARG A 17 36.38 -69.63 67.09
C ARG A 17 35.50 -68.39 67.34
N PRO A 18 36.02 -67.30 67.91
CA PRO A 18 35.20 -66.13 68.26
C PRO A 18 34.70 -65.45 66.98
N ASN A 19 33.40 -65.60 66.70
CA ASN A 19 32.78 -65.08 65.49
C ASN A 19 32.36 -63.61 65.71
N PHE A 20 33.23 -62.67 65.35
CA PHE A 20 33.01 -61.24 65.54
C PHE A 20 31.92 -60.68 64.60
N GLU A 21 31.03 -59.84 65.13
CA GLU A 21 30.01 -59.16 64.33
C GLU A 21 30.63 -58.17 63.34
N VAL A 22 30.24 -58.24 62.07
CA VAL A 22 30.80 -57.40 61.00
C VAL A 22 29.99 -56.11 60.84
N THR A 23 30.60 -54.98 61.18
CA THR A 23 30.02 -53.63 61.05
C THR A 23 30.56 -52.88 59.82
N LEU A 24 29.83 -51.84 59.38
CA LEU A 24 30.10 -51.12 58.13
C LEU A 24 31.45 -50.35 58.09
N ARG A 25 32.09 -50.19 59.25
CA ARG A 25 33.54 -49.96 59.41
C ARG A 25 34.03 -50.83 60.56
N GLY A 26 35.15 -51.53 60.37
CA GLY A 26 35.77 -52.43 61.33
C GLY A 26 37.21 -52.76 60.95
N TYR A 27 37.88 -53.61 61.74
CA TYR A 27 39.25 -54.07 61.46
C TYR A 27 39.30 -55.04 60.26
N GLU A 28 40.44 -55.12 59.57
CA GLU A 28 40.59 -56.07 58.46
C GLU A 28 40.59 -57.51 58.98
N ARG A 29 39.66 -58.34 58.49
CA ARG A 29 39.49 -59.71 58.97
C ARG A 29 40.78 -60.52 58.95
N ARG A 30 41.58 -60.42 57.89
CA ARG A 30 42.88 -61.11 57.76
C ARG A 30 43.88 -60.73 58.85
N GLN A 31 43.90 -59.46 59.26
CA GLN A 31 44.78 -58.98 60.33
C GLN A 31 44.30 -59.49 61.70
N VAL A 32 42.97 -59.54 61.92
CA VAL A 32 42.38 -60.13 63.13
C VAL A 32 42.62 -61.64 63.18
N ASP A 33 42.36 -62.36 62.08
CA ASP A 33 42.57 -63.81 61.94
C ASP A 33 44.02 -64.18 62.32
N HIS A 34 45.02 -63.48 61.75
CA HIS A 34 46.43 -63.72 62.04
C HIS A 34 46.86 -63.30 63.46
N TYR A 35 46.27 -62.24 64.02
CA TYR A 35 46.53 -61.85 65.40
C TYR A 35 45.97 -62.88 66.39
N VAL A 36 44.76 -63.39 66.16
CA VAL A 36 44.13 -64.45 66.97
C VAL A 36 45.02 -65.70 66.95
N GLU A 37 45.40 -66.18 65.78
CA GLU A 37 46.32 -67.32 65.60
C GLU A 37 47.66 -67.13 66.34
N GLN A 38 48.24 -65.93 66.27
CA GLN A 38 49.45 -65.58 67.03
C GLN A 38 49.21 -65.60 68.55
N THR A 39 48.05 -65.16 69.05
CA THR A 39 47.72 -65.21 70.48
C THR A 39 47.41 -66.63 70.98
N GLU A 40 46.74 -67.47 70.18
CA GLU A 40 46.50 -68.89 70.46
C GLU A 40 47.83 -69.65 70.57
N GLY A 41 48.76 -69.41 69.64
CA GLY A 41 50.11 -69.98 69.69
C GLY A 41 50.91 -69.57 70.94
N ARG A 42 50.79 -68.31 71.38
CA ARG A 42 51.39 -67.85 72.65
C ARG A 42 50.74 -68.50 73.88
N LEU A 43 49.42 -68.69 73.86
CA LEU A 43 48.70 -69.34 74.96
C LEU A 43 49.14 -70.80 75.11
N ALA A 44 49.28 -71.52 74.00
CA ALA A 44 49.78 -72.90 73.95
C ALA A 44 51.25 -73.03 74.41
N ALA A 45 52.10 -72.05 74.09
CA ALA A 45 53.46 -72.00 74.62
C ALA A 45 53.46 -71.86 76.15
N LEU A 46 52.73 -70.87 76.68
CA LEU A 46 52.65 -70.57 78.12
C LEU A 46 52.01 -71.71 78.93
N SER A 47 51.00 -72.42 78.41
CA SER A 47 50.44 -73.60 79.08
C SER A 47 51.47 -74.74 79.14
N SER A 48 52.23 -74.96 78.06
CA SER A 48 53.30 -75.97 78.07
C SER A 48 54.44 -75.62 79.05
N GLU A 49 54.72 -74.34 79.27
CA GLU A 49 55.69 -73.88 80.28
C GLU A 49 55.19 -74.06 81.70
N ARG A 50 53.92 -73.71 81.97
CA ARG A 50 53.22 -73.99 83.23
C ARG A 50 53.30 -75.48 83.59
N ASP A 51 53.04 -76.37 82.63
CA ASP A 51 52.98 -77.80 82.89
C ASP A 51 54.37 -78.43 83.14
N ARG A 52 55.42 -77.88 82.52
CA ARG A 52 56.82 -78.19 82.87
C ARG A 52 57.18 -77.69 84.28
N ALA A 53 56.74 -76.49 84.67
CA ALA A 53 56.98 -75.95 86.01
C ALA A 53 56.24 -76.75 87.09
N ALA A 54 54.99 -77.17 86.84
CA ALA A 54 54.19 -77.98 87.75
C ALA A 54 54.80 -79.36 88.00
N THR A 55 55.28 -80.03 86.94
CA THR A 55 55.96 -81.34 87.06
C THR A 55 57.30 -81.23 87.79
N GLN A 56 58.09 -80.18 87.55
CA GLN A 56 59.32 -79.89 88.32
C GLN A 56 59.03 -79.65 89.81
N ALA A 57 57.95 -78.93 90.14
CA ALA A 57 57.56 -78.72 91.54
C ALA A 57 57.19 -80.03 92.25
N GLN A 58 56.45 -80.92 91.57
CA GLN A 58 56.12 -82.25 92.09
C GLN A 58 57.38 -83.12 92.32
N GLU A 59 58.34 -83.10 91.39
CA GLU A 59 59.62 -83.83 91.53
C GLU A 59 60.43 -83.34 92.75
N MET A 60 60.48 -82.02 92.97
CA MET A 60 61.16 -81.42 94.12
C MET A 60 60.51 -81.77 95.46
N VAL A 61 59.17 -81.86 95.51
CA VAL A 61 58.45 -82.35 96.71
C VAL A 61 58.82 -83.80 97.03
N GLY A 62 58.96 -84.67 96.01
CA GLY A 62 59.41 -86.05 96.20
C GLY A 62 60.83 -86.15 96.76
N LYS A 63 61.77 -85.32 96.25
CA LYS A 63 63.16 -85.28 96.74
C LYS A 63 63.27 -84.86 98.22
N LEU A 64 62.44 -83.91 98.66
CA LEU A 64 62.40 -83.48 100.07
C LEU A 64 61.93 -84.61 101.00
N GLN A 65 60.95 -85.42 100.58
CA GLN A 65 60.47 -86.55 101.37
C GLN A 65 61.54 -87.64 101.53
N ALA A 66 62.32 -87.93 100.47
CA ALA A 66 63.40 -88.91 100.53
C ALA A 66 64.51 -88.52 101.53
N LEU A 67 65.01 -87.28 101.44
CA LEU A 67 66.04 -86.76 102.36
C LEU A 67 65.58 -86.76 103.83
N GLN A 68 64.28 -86.58 104.07
CA GLN A 68 63.72 -86.62 105.42
C GLN A 68 63.78 -88.02 106.06
N VAL A 69 63.82 -89.10 105.25
CA VAL A 69 64.00 -90.48 105.74
C VAL A 69 65.47 -90.75 106.10
N GLU A 70 66.42 -90.43 105.23
CA GLU A 70 67.86 -90.73 105.45
C GLU A 70 68.41 -90.11 106.75
N VAL A 71 67.94 -88.91 107.11
CA VAL A 71 68.31 -88.22 108.36
C VAL A 71 67.81 -88.96 109.62
N THR A 72 66.79 -89.83 109.50
CA THR A 72 66.29 -90.65 110.62
C THR A 72 67.05 -91.96 110.82
N ASP A 73 67.61 -92.54 109.76
CA ASP A 73 68.42 -93.77 109.83
C ASP A 73 69.81 -93.51 110.43
N LEU A 74 70.48 -92.43 110.00
CA LEU A 74 71.84 -92.10 110.46
C LEU A 74 71.94 -91.85 111.97
N ARG A 75 70.82 -91.60 112.66
CA ARG A 75 70.77 -91.35 114.10
C ARG A 75 70.81 -92.61 114.98
N GLN A 76 70.86 -93.82 114.40
CA GLN A 76 70.59 -95.08 115.12
C GLN A 76 71.82 -95.99 115.40
N ARG A 77 73.08 -95.54 115.26
CA ARG A 77 74.27 -96.40 115.36
C ARG A 77 75.45 -95.85 116.22
N PRO A 78 75.80 -96.48 117.36
CA PRO A 78 77.06 -96.29 118.09
C PRO A 78 78.04 -97.48 117.96
N ALA A 79 79.29 -97.36 118.44
CA ALA A 79 80.34 -98.38 118.32
C ALA A 79 81.32 -98.46 119.52
N GLN A 80 82.08 -99.56 119.66
CA GLN A 80 83.11 -99.83 120.68
C GLN A 80 84.23 -100.74 120.14
N LEU A 81 85.48 -100.57 120.61
CA LEU A 81 86.54 -101.60 120.65
C LEU A 81 87.61 -101.22 121.70
N ASP A 82 88.33 -102.21 122.21
CA ASP A 82 89.36 -102.09 123.26
C ASP A 82 90.48 -103.15 123.07
N LYS A 83 91.69 -102.95 123.63
CA LYS A 83 92.84 -103.89 123.52
C LYS A 83 93.80 -103.83 124.72
N ALA A 84 94.16 -105.01 125.24
CA ALA A 84 95.17 -105.22 126.29
C ALA A 84 96.54 -105.64 125.73
N ALA A 85 97.57 -105.62 126.59
CA ALA A 85 98.94 -106.06 126.32
C ALA A 85 99.45 -107.02 127.41
N PHE A 86 100.54 -107.75 127.14
CA PHE A 86 101.21 -108.66 128.08
C PHE A 86 102.74 -108.55 127.97
N GLN A 87 103.44 -108.78 129.08
CA GLN A 87 104.91 -108.80 129.18
C GLN A 87 105.43 -110.25 129.36
N ASP A 88 106.75 -110.40 129.55
CA ASP A 88 107.48 -111.60 129.97
C ASP A 88 107.98 -112.61 128.89
N VAL A 89 109.03 -112.22 128.16
CA VAL A 89 110.09 -113.16 127.69
C VAL A 89 111.47 -112.51 127.80
N GLY A 90 112.47 -113.23 128.31
CA GLY A 90 113.86 -112.77 128.50
C GLY A 90 114.72 -112.73 127.22
N PRO A 91 116.06 -112.59 127.30
CA PRO A 91 116.94 -112.08 126.23
C PRO A 91 116.96 -112.81 124.87
N MET A 92 116.38 -114.00 124.74
CA MET A 92 116.05 -114.56 123.43
C MET A 92 115.05 -113.67 122.68
N VAL A 93 114.14 -113.00 123.40
CA VAL A 93 113.30 -111.92 122.87
C VAL A 93 114.08 -110.64 122.56
N GLY A 94 115.28 -110.43 123.11
CA GLY A 94 116.20 -109.42 122.57
C GLY A 94 116.56 -109.73 121.12
N GLN A 95 116.98 -110.97 120.83
CA GLN A 95 117.28 -111.40 119.46
C GLN A 95 116.04 -111.53 118.57
N ILE A 96 114.88 -111.92 119.11
CA ILE A 96 113.61 -111.95 118.36
C ILE A 96 113.10 -110.53 118.10
N LEU A 97 113.30 -109.56 119.00
CA LEU A 97 113.00 -108.15 118.74
C LEU A 97 113.97 -107.54 117.74
N ASP A 98 115.29 -107.78 117.85
CA ASP A 98 116.27 -107.40 116.82
C ASP A 98 115.91 -107.96 115.43
N LEU A 99 115.47 -109.22 115.37
CA LEU A 99 115.03 -109.86 114.13
C LEU A 99 113.66 -109.36 113.67
N ALA A 100 112.71 -109.11 114.58
CA ALA A 100 111.40 -108.56 114.27
C ALA A 100 111.46 -107.08 113.90
N GLU A 101 112.42 -106.31 114.41
CA GLU A 101 112.71 -104.94 114.01
C GLU A 101 113.38 -104.91 112.63
N LYS A 102 114.34 -105.80 112.36
CA LYS A 102 114.89 -105.98 110.99
C LYS A 102 113.82 -106.46 110.01
N GLN A 103 112.92 -107.36 110.42
CA GLN A 103 111.78 -107.79 109.61
C GLN A 103 110.74 -106.67 109.44
N ALA A 104 110.45 -105.89 110.49
CA ALA A 104 109.54 -104.75 110.43
C ALA A 104 110.10 -103.62 109.56
N ALA A 105 111.41 -103.35 109.63
CA ALA A 105 112.11 -102.44 108.73
C ALA A 105 112.02 -102.94 107.28
N ASN A 106 112.30 -104.21 107.01
CA ASN A 106 112.13 -104.81 105.67
C ASN A 106 110.66 -104.78 105.18
N ILE A 107 109.69 -104.95 106.09
CA ILE A 107 108.26 -104.82 105.79
C ILE A 107 107.92 -103.37 105.47
N VAL A 108 108.29 -102.40 106.30
CA VAL A 108 108.06 -100.96 106.06
C VAL A 108 108.76 -100.49 104.80
N GLU A 109 110.00 -100.93 104.54
CA GLU A 109 110.71 -100.61 103.31
C GLU A 109 110.01 -101.23 102.09
N SER A 110 109.68 -102.53 102.12
CA SER A 110 108.97 -103.15 100.99
C SER A 110 107.56 -102.57 100.78
N HIS A 111 106.87 -102.13 101.83
CA HIS A 111 105.56 -101.49 101.73
C HIS A 111 105.63 -100.03 101.29
N THR A 112 106.64 -99.25 101.70
CA THR A 112 106.88 -97.90 101.19
C THR A 112 107.37 -97.95 99.74
N GLN A 113 108.27 -98.87 99.38
CA GLN A 113 108.62 -99.12 97.97
C GLN A 113 107.41 -99.52 97.11
N ARG A 114 106.46 -100.33 97.63
CA ARG A 114 105.19 -100.65 96.96
C ARG A 114 104.26 -99.43 96.86
N ALA A 115 104.11 -98.66 97.93
CA ALA A 115 103.29 -97.45 97.94
C ALA A 115 103.81 -96.40 96.96
N ASN A 116 105.11 -96.14 96.95
CA ASN A 116 105.76 -95.20 96.03
C ASN A 116 105.61 -95.66 94.56
N LYS A 117 105.65 -96.98 94.29
CA LYS A 117 105.37 -97.53 92.95
C LYS A 117 103.91 -97.30 92.54
N LEU A 118 102.95 -97.63 93.41
CA LEU A 118 101.52 -97.40 93.14
C LEU A 118 101.18 -95.91 93.01
N GLN A 119 101.86 -95.03 93.75
CA GLN A 119 101.75 -93.58 93.60
C GLN A 119 102.30 -93.12 92.25
N ALA A 120 103.51 -93.52 91.87
CA ALA A 120 104.08 -93.19 90.56
C ALA A 120 103.26 -93.74 89.39
N GLU A 121 102.65 -94.93 89.53
CA GLU A 121 101.71 -95.50 88.57
C GLU A 121 100.41 -94.69 88.50
N ALA A 122 99.83 -94.29 89.64
CA ALA A 122 98.64 -93.46 89.69
C ALA A 122 98.88 -92.05 89.13
N GLU A 123 100.00 -91.41 89.47
CA GLU A 123 100.43 -90.11 88.93
C GLU A 123 100.65 -90.19 87.42
N LYS A 124 101.31 -91.24 86.93
CA LYS A 124 101.46 -91.50 85.49
C LYS A 124 100.11 -91.69 84.80
N MET A 125 99.17 -92.41 85.42
CA MET A 125 97.83 -92.59 84.87
C MET A 125 97.02 -91.29 84.87
N LEU A 126 97.14 -90.45 85.91
CA LEU A 126 96.53 -89.12 85.96
C LEU A 126 97.15 -88.15 84.94
N ALA A 127 98.47 -88.20 84.73
CA ALA A 127 99.16 -87.44 83.69
C ALA A 127 98.69 -87.86 82.29
N ASN A 128 98.70 -89.17 82.00
CA ASN A 128 98.18 -89.72 80.75
C ASN A 128 96.71 -89.36 80.51
N ALA A 129 95.87 -89.38 81.55
CA ALA A 129 94.46 -88.99 81.46
C ALA A 129 94.31 -87.49 81.16
N ARG A 130 95.07 -86.62 81.84
CA ARG A 130 95.09 -85.18 81.59
C ARG A 130 95.57 -84.84 80.18
N GLU A 131 96.64 -85.49 79.72
CA GLU A 131 97.16 -85.31 78.35
C GLU A 131 96.10 -85.73 77.30
N ARG A 132 95.40 -86.84 77.52
CA ARG A 132 94.27 -87.26 76.66
C ARG A 132 93.11 -86.26 76.69
N THR A 133 92.75 -85.69 77.84
CA THR A 133 91.69 -84.67 77.89
C THR A 133 92.11 -83.36 77.21
N VAL A 134 93.38 -82.95 77.32
CA VAL A 134 93.89 -81.75 76.64
C VAL A 134 93.92 -81.97 75.13
N LYS A 135 94.34 -83.15 74.65
CA LYS A 135 94.26 -83.51 73.22
C LYS A 135 92.81 -83.53 72.73
N ALA A 136 91.93 -84.28 73.38
CA ALA A 136 90.52 -84.34 72.99
C ALA A 136 89.81 -82.97 73.01
N LEU A 137 90.21 -82.05 73.89
CA LEU A 137 89.72 -80.66 73.84
C LEU A 137 90.29 -79.89 72.65
N ALA A 138 91.59 -80.01 72.36
CA ALA A 138 92.19 -79.38 71.17
C ALA A 138 91.62 -79.95 69.86
N ASP A 139 91.44 -81.26 69.76
CA ASP A 139 90.83 -81.95 68.62
C ASP A 139 89.38 -81.45 68.39
N LEU A 140 88.61 -81.26 69.47
CA LEU A 140 87.25 -80.68 69.41
C LEU A 140 87.24 -79.18 69.11
N GLU A 141 88.22 -78.41 69.59
CA GLU A 141 88.38 -77.00 69.24
C GLU A 141 88.74 -76.82 67.75
N GLU A 142 89.57 -77.72 67.19
CA GLU A 142 89.87 -77.77 65.76
C GLU A 142 88.64 -78.19 64.93
N GLU A 143 87.88 -79.22 65.34
CA GLU A 143 86.59 -79.57 64.69
C GLU A 143 85.60 -78.38 64.70
N LEU A 144 85.49 -77.67 65.82
CA LEU A 144 84.56 -76.54 65.96
C LEU A 144 85.04 -75.31 65.17
N ALA A 145 86.36 -75.08 65.07
CA ALA A 145 86.93 -74.06 64.20
C ALA A 145 86.72 -74.40 62.72
N GLY A 146 86.92 -75.67 62.34
CA GLY A 146 86.66 -76.18 60.99
C GLY A 146 85.21 -75.96 60.57
N ARG A 147 84.24 -76.45 61.38
CA ARG A 147 82.80 -76.26 61.11
C ARG A 147 82.41 -74.77 61.04
N ARG A 148 82.98 -73.91 61.88
CA ARG A 148 82.75 -72.45 61.80
C ARG A 148 83.25 -71.88 60.47
N ALA A 149 84.48 -72.19 60.07
CA ALA A 149 85.05 -71.74 58.81
C ALA A 149 84.32 -72.32 57.57
N GLU A 150 83.74 -73.52 57.66
CA GLU A 150 82.85 -74.10 56.63
C GLU A 150 81.51 -73.36 56.56
N HIS A 151 80.88 -73.08 57.72
CA HIS A 151 79.66 -72.29 57.76
C HIS A 151 79.88 -70.86 57.26
N GLU A 152 80.95 -70.19 57.68
CA GLU A 152 81.31 -68.84 57.22
C GLU A 152 81.48 -68.79 55.69
N LYS A 153 82.20 -69.76 55.10
CA LYS A 153 82.30 -69.89 53.63
C LYS A 153 80.94 -70.10 52.97
N THR A 154 80.11 -71.02 53.46
CA THR A 154 78.79 -71.25 52.83
C THR A 154 77.85 -70.05 52.99
N TYR A 155 77.95 -69.27 54.06
CA TYR A 155 77.25 -67.99 54.19
C TYR A 155 77.80 -66.90 53.25
N GLU A 156 79.11 -66.82 53.05
CA GLU A 156 79.73 -65.90 52.08
C GLU A 156 79.38 -66.29 50.63
N GLU A 157 79.38 -67.57 50.28
CA GLU A 157 78.97 -68.09 48.97
C GLU A 157 77.48 -67.84 48.70
N LEU A 158 76.59 -68.17 49.64
CA LEU A 158 75.15 -67.89 49.53
C LEU A 158 74.87 -66.39 49.42
N ARG A 159 75.60 -65.56 50.17
CA ARG A 159 75.49 -64.11 50.08
C ARG A 159 75.99 -63.57 48.75
N ALA A 160 77.15 -64.02 48.26
CA ALA A 160 77.69 -63.61 46.97
C ALA A 160 76.77 -64.02 45.81
N ALA A 161 76.15 -65.19 45.89
CA ALA A 161 75.12 -65.63 44.94
C ALA A 161 73.89 -64.71 44.99
N ALA A 162 73.34 -64.41 46.18
CA ALA A 162 72.19 -63.52 46.33
C ALA A 162 72.49 -62.08 45.87
N ASP A 163 73.65 -61.53 46.22
CA ASP A 163 74.10 -60.20 45.76
C ASP A 163 74.28 -60.17 44.23
N ALA A 164 74.77 -61.25 43.61
CA ALA A 164 74.88 -61.38 42.15
C ALA A 164 73.50 -61.53 41.46
N GLU A 165 72.56 -62.28 42.02
CA GLU A 165 71.18 -62.37 41.52
C GLU A 165 70.45 -61.03 41.62
N LEU A 166 70.67 -60.27 42.70
CA LEU A 166 70.15 -58.91 42.85
C LEU A 166 70.74 -57.94 41.82
N VAL A 167 72.03 -58.06 41.48
CA VAL A 167 72.65 -57.28 40.39
C VAL A 167 72.04 -57.65 39.04
N GLN A 168 71.98 -58.94 38.66
CA GLN A 168 71.36 -59.38 37.40
C GLN A 168 69.89 -58.96 37.30
N THR A 169 69.14 -58.99 38.40
CA THR A 169 67.73 -58.59 38.42
C THR A 169 67.58 -57.08 38.23
N ARG A 170 68.48 -56.26 38.79
CA ARG A 170 68.53 -54.82 38.53
C ARG A 170 68.93 -54.53 37.09
N GLU A 171 69.96 -55.19 36.57
CA GLU A 171 70.39 -55.02 35.17
C GLU A 171 69.26 -55.34 34.17
N ARG A 172 68.52 -56.42 34.38
CA ARG A 172 67.33 -56.77 33.58
C ARG A 172 66.20 -55.75 33.72
N ALA A 173 65.94 -55.27 34.95
CA ALA A 173 64.92 -54.24 35.17
C ALA A 173 65.30 -52.91 34.50
N ASP A 174 66.58 -52.55 34.52
CA ASP A 174 67.12 -51.33 33.92
C ASP A 174 67.12 -51.42 32.40
N GLN A 175 67.50 -52.57 31.82
CA GLN A 175 67.33 -52.88 30.41
C GLN A 175 65.87 -52.71 29.98
N LEU A 176 64.93 -53.39 30.65
CA LEU A 176 63.50 -53.30 30.35
C LEU A 176 62.93 -51.87 30.50
N ARG A 177 63.45 -51.06 31.43
CA ARG A 177 63.10 -49.63 31.52
C ARG A 177 63.60 -48.86 30.30
N THR A 178 64.88 -48.98 29.94
CA THR A 178 65.43 -48.28 28.76
C THR A 178 64.81 -48.74 27.43
N GLU A 179 64.46 -50.02 27.31
CA GLU A 179 63.73 -50.55 26.15
C GLU A 179 62.28 -50.03 26.10
N GLY A 180 61.60 -49.97 27.25
CA GLY A 180 60.26 -49.39 27.37
C GLY A 180 60.23 -47.89 27.07
N GLU A 181 61.20 -47.13 27.59
CA GLU A 181 61.41 -45.71 27.31
C GLU A 181 61.67 -45.48 25.81
N ALA A 182 62.62 -46.22 25.21
CA ALA A 182 62.91 -46.12 23.78
C ALA A 182 61.75 -46.58 22.88
N ALA A 183 60.95 -47.56 23.30
CA ALA A 183 59.72 -47.96 22.59
C ALA A 183 58.63 -46.88 22.70
N HIS A 184 58.50 -46.23 23.86
CA HIS A 184 57.57 -45.14 24.07
C HIS A 184 57.94 -43.90 23.25
N GLU A 185 59.22 -43.52 23.19
CA GLU A 185 59.71 -42.43 22.33
C GLU A 185 59.43 -42.70 20.84
N ARG A 186 59.67 -43.93 20.36
CA ARG A 186 59.33 -44.32 18.97
C ARG A 186 57.83 -44.19 18.72
N ALA A 187 56.99 -44.71 19.63
CA ALA A 187 55.54 -44.60 19.51
C ALA A 187 55.06 -43.13 19.52
N GLN A 188 55.67 -42.25 20.32
CA GLN A 188 55.40 -40.81 20.27
C GLN A 188 55.82 -40.19 18.94
N GLN A 189 57.01 -40.49 18.42
CA GLN A 189 57.52 -39.97 17.15
C GLN A 189 56.66 -40.45 15.95
N GLU A 190 56.23 -41.71 15.96
CA GLU A 190 55.30 -42.25 14.96
C GLU A 190 53.91 -41.61 15.07
N ALA A 191 53.37 -41.44 16.28
CA ALA A 191 52.10 -40.74 16.48
C ALA A 191 52.16 -39.26 16.05
N GLN A 192 53.27 -38.56 16.30
CA GLN A 192 53.51 -37.20 15.81
C GLN A 192 53.60 -37.17 14.28
N ARG A 193 54.36 -38.09 13.67
CA ARG A 193 54.49 -38.21 12.21
C ARG A 193 53.14 -38.49 11.53
N ILE A 194 52.34 -39.41 12.08
CA ILE A 194 51.00 -39.73 11.56
C ILE A 194 50.08 -38.51 11.74
N SER A 195 50.12 -37.84 12.90
CA SER A 195 49.31 -36.63 13.14
C SER A 195 49.64 -35.51 12.13
N GLU A 196 50.92 -35.28 11.86
CA GLU A 196 51.37 -34.28 10.89
C GLU A 196 51.03 -34.69 9.44
N GLN A 197 51.14 -35.98 9.09
CA GLN A 197 50.70 -36.48 7.79
C GLN A 197 49.18 -36.34 7.59
N CYS A 198 48.37 -36.70 8.59
CA CYS A 198 46.93 -36.50 8.57
C CYS A 198 46.56 -35.01 8.50
N ARG A 199 47.28 -34.15 9.24
CA ARG A 199 47.12 -32.70 9.16
C ARG A 199 47.40 -32.19 7.75
N GLN A 200 48.52 -32.56 7.14
CA GLN A 200 48.87 -32.16 5.77
C GLN A 200 47.84 -32.66 4.75
N GLN A 201 47.30 -33.87 4.91
CA GLN A 201 46.21 -34.38 4.06
C GLN A 201 44.91 -33.57 4.24
N ILE A 202 44.56 -33.17 5.47
CA ILE A 202 43.40 -32.31 5.75
C ILE A 202 43.60 -30.91 5.15
N GLU A 203 44.78 -30.32 5.30
CA GLU A 203 45.12 -29.01 4.71
C GLU A 203 45.13 -29.06 3.16
N GLN A 204 45.65 -30.14 2.55
CA GLN A 204 45.63 -30.34 1.09
C GLN A 204 44.20 -30.56 0.55
N THR A 205 43.41 -31.45 1.16
CA THR A 205 42.03 -31.71 0.73
C THR A 205 41.13 -30.49 0.93
N ARG A 206 41.34 -29.73 2.01
CA ARG A 206 40.70 -28.43 2.23
C ARG A 206 41.10 -27.40 1.17
N ALA A 207 42.39 -27.24 0.88
CA ALA A 207 42.86 -26.31 -0.15
C ALA A 207 42.31 -26.67 -1.55
N ALA A 208 42.21 -27.97 -1.86
CA ALA A 208 41.58 -28.45 -3.09
C ALA A 208 40.07 -28.13 -3.13
N ALA A 209 39.34 -28.30 -2.03
CA ALA A 209 37.92 -27.93 -1.93
C ALA A 209 37.70 -26.41 -2.01
N GLU A 210 38.56 -25.60 -1.39
CA GLU A 210 38.53 -24.14 -1.48
C GLU A 210 38.89 -23.66 -2.91
N ALA A 211 39.82 -24.33 -3.60
CA ALA A 211 40.12 -24.09 -5.01
C ALA A 211 38.95 -24.44 -5.94
N LEU A 212 38.31 -25.60 -5.76
CA LEU A 212 37.16 -26.04 -6.58
C LEU A 212 35.92 -25.16 -6.35
N THR A 213 35.66 -24.74 -5.11
CA THR A 213 34.52 -23.86 -4.79
C THR A 213 34.77 -22.43 -5.27
N THR A 214 36.00 -21.93 -5.23
CA THR A 214 36.33 -20.63 -5.84
C THR A 214 36.29 -20.69 -7.37
N SER A 215 36.80 -21.74 -8.02
CA SER A 215 36.69 -21.89 -9.48
C SER A 215 35.24 -21.99 -9.94
N ALA A 216 34.43 -22.83 -9.30
CA ALA A 216 32.99 -22.95 -9.59
C ALA A 216 32.25 -21.61 -9.38
N ARG A 217 32.58 -20.85 -8.32
CA ARG A 217 32.01 -19.52 -8.08
C ARG A 217 32.41 -18.52 -9.18
N THR A 218 33.64 -18.58 -9.69
CA THR A 218 34.05 -17.72 -10.82
C THR A 218 33.38 -18.12 -12.14
N GLN A 219 33.21 -19.42 -12.40
CA GLN A 219 32.50 -19.93 -13.58
C GLN A 219 31.03 -19.52 -13.57
N ILE A 220 30.32 -19.76 -12.46
CA ILE A 220 28.91 -19.32 -12.28
C ILE A 220 28.79 -17.79 -12.43
N HIS A 221 29.77 -17.01 -11.95
CA HIS A 221 29.76 -15.56 -12.17
C HIS A 221 29.94 -15.20 -13.66
N GLN A 222 30.88 -15.84 -14.36
CA GLN A 222 31.10 -15.63 -15.79
C GLN A 222 29.87 -16.00 -16.62
N GLU A 223 29.23 -17.15 -16.33
CA GLU A 223 27.98 -17.59 -16.96
C GLU A 223 26.83 -16.61 -16.71
N ILE A 224 26.66 -16.11 -15.48
CA ILE A 224 25.65 -15.09 -15.15
C ILE A 224 25.90 -13.79 -15.92
N GLN A 225 27.15 -13.33 -16.03
CA GLN A 225 27.47 -12.11 -16.78
C GLN A 225 27.30 -12.31 -18.30
N ALA A 226 27.68 -13.48 -18.83
CA ALA A 226 27.46 -13.83 -20.23
C ALA A 226 25.96 -13.92 -20.58
N ALA A 227 25.16 -14.56 -19.73
CA ALA A 227 23.71 -14.63 -19.86
C ALA A 227 23.06 -13.23 -19.78
N ARG A 228 23.55 -12.36 -18.88
CA ARG A 228 23.11 -10.96 -18.81
C ARG A 228 23.48 -10.17 -20.07
N SER A 229 24.69 -10.29 -20.58
CA SER A 229 25.08 -9.59 -21.82
C SER A 229 24.30 -10.10 -23.03
N LYS A 230 24.04 -11.41 -23.11
CA LYS A 230 23.22 -12.02 -24.16
C LYS A 230 21.77 -11.54 -24.07
N ASN A 231 21.17 -11.54 -22.88
CA ASN A 231 19.82 -11.02 -22.70
C ASN A 231 19.73 -9.50 -22.93
N GLN A 232 20.76 -8.73 -22.60
CA GLN A 232 20.83 -7.32 -22.93
C GLN A 232 20.92 -7.09 -24.45
N GLN A 233 21.69 -7.91 -25.17
CA GLN A 233 21.76 -7.89 -26.63
C GLN A 233 20.40 -8.25 -27.26
N GLU A 234 19.76 -9.33 -26.80
CA GLU A 234 18.40 -9.73 -27.21
C GLU A 234 17.40 -8.60 -26.94
N MET A 235 17.44 -7.97 -25.76
CA MET A 235 16.56 -6.84 -25.42
C MET A 235 16.85 -5.58 -26.25
N THR A 236 18.09 -5.36 -26.71
CA THR A 236 18.37 -4.29 -27.69
C THR A 236 17.88 -4.65 -29.08
N GLN A 237 18.00 -5.90 -29.52
CA GLN A 237 17.49 -6.37 -30.80
C GLN A 237 15.96 -6.30 -30.86
N TRP A 238 15.26 -6.76 -29.81
CA TRP A 238 13.82 -6.61 -29.68
C TRP A 238 13.38 -5.13 -29.68
N ARG A 239 14.19 -4.22 -29.11
CA ARG A 239 13.91 -2.78 -29.20
C ARG A 239 14.09 -2.24 -30.61
N THR A 240 15.20 -2.52 -31.28
CA THR A 240 15.42 -2.03 -32.65
C THR A 240 14.37 -2.59 -33.60
N THR A 241 14.03 -3.88 -33.52
CA THR A 241 12.99 -4.47 -34.38
C THR A 241 11.59 -3.93 -34.08
N VAL A 242 11.25 -3.63 -32.83
CA VAL A 242 9.98 -2.94 -32.50
C VAL A 242 10.00 -1.47 -32.92
N GLU A 243 11.14 -0.79 -32.86
CA GLU A 243 11.31 0.58 -33.35
C GLU A 243 11.24 0.64 -34.89
N GLU A 244 11.78 -0.36 -35.58
CA GLU A 244 11.67 -0.60 -37.03
C GLU A 244 10.20 -0.89 -37.43
N GLU A 245 9.54 -1.87 -36.80
CA GLU A 245 8.11 -2.14 -37.05
C GLU A 245 7.22 -0.92 -36.77
N LEU A 246 7.53 -0.12 -35.74
CA LEU A 246 6.80 1.12 -35.45
C LEU A 246 7.12 2.24 -36.44
N ALA A 247 8.32 2.27 -37.03
CA ALA A 247 8.66 3.21 -38.09
C ALA A 247 7.96 2.82 -39.41
N GLU A 248 7.97 1.54 -39.79
CA GLU A 248 7.25 1.01 -40.96
C GLU A 248 5.74 1.26 -40.85
N ARG A 249 5.11 0.95 -39.71
CA ARG A 249 3.67 1.20 -39.49
C ARG A 249 3.32 2.70 -39.46
N ARG A 250 4.25 3.58 -39.07
CA ARG A 250 4.08 5.04 -39.17
C ARG A 250 4.21 5.51 -40.62
N ALA A 251 5.23 5.05 -41.35
CA ALA A 251 5.42 5.38 -42.75
C ALA A 251 4.21 4.96 -43.59
N ALA A 252 3.72 3.73 -43.44
CA ALA A 252 2.51 3.25 -44.12
C ALA A 252 1.26 4.09 -43.75
N ALA A 253 1.09 4.46 -42.47
CA ALA A 253 -0.03 5.31 -42.05
C ALA A 253 0.10 6.77 -42.54
N GLU A 254 1.32 7.28 -42.71
CA GLU A 254 1.58 8.59 -43.32
C GLU A 254 1.34 8.56 -44.84
N GLU A 255 1.74 7.47 -45.51
CA GLU A 255 1.44 7.19 -46.92
C GLU A 255 -0.08 7.11 -47.13
N ASP A 256 -0.80 6.26 -46.39
CA ASP A 256 -2.28 6.17 -46.38
C ASP A 256 -2.94 7.55 -46.21
N LEU A 257 -2.44 8.37 -45.28
CA LEU A 257 -2.95 9.72 -45.05
C LEU A 257 -2.61 10.69 -46.20
N THR A 258 -1.48 10.53 -46.88
CA THR A 258 -1.18 11.31 -48.10
C THR A 258 -2.01 10.86 -49.29
N GLU A 259 -2.30 9.56 -49.45
CA GLU A 259 -3.19 9.05 -50.49
C GLU A 259 -4.62 9.51 -50.27
N GLN A 260 -5.13 9.43 -49.03
CA GLN A 260 -6.45 9.94 -48.66
C GLN A 260 -6.56 11.45 -48.87
N ARG A 261 -5.54 12.24 -48.49
CA ARG A 261 -5.49 13.69 -48.78
C ARG A 261 -5.51 13.95 -50.28
N ALA A 262 -4.67 13.25 -51.05
CA ALA A 262 -4.63 13.39 -52.51
C ALA A 262 -5.93 12.91 -53.19
N ALA A 263 -6.64 11.94 -52.62
CA ALA A 263 -7.98 11.53 -53.09
C ALA A 263 -9.01 12.64 -52.82
N VAL A 264 -9.08 13.16 -51.60
CA VAL A 264 -9.96 14.29 -51.23
C VAL A 264 -9.64 15.55 -52.03
N GLU A 265 -8.36 15.84 -52.32
CA GLU A 265 -7.96 16.95 -53.17
C GLU A 265 -8.38 16.75 -54.64
N ARG A 266 -8.26 15.54 -55.18
CA ARG A 266 -8.77 15.20 -56.53
C ARG A 266 -10.29 15.30 -56.58
N GLU A 267 -11.01 14.82 -55.57
CA GLU A 267 -12.46 14.96 -55.46
C GLU A 267 -12.89 16.43 -55.34
N LEU A 268 -12.20 17.22 -54.51
CA LEU A 268 -12.48 18.65 -54.36
C LEU A 268 -12.15 19.43 -55.64
N ALA A 269 -11.08 19.07 -56.37
CA ALA A 269 -10.76 19.63 -57.68
C ALA A 269 -11.82 19.25 -58.73
N ALA A 270 -12.28 18.00 -58.75
CA ALA A 270 -13.37 17.56 -59.61
C ALA A 270 -14.68 18.29 -59.29
N GLN A 271 -15.05 18.40 -58.01
CA GLN A 271 -16.23 19.16 -57.55
C GLN A 271 -16.13 20.65 -57.91
N ARG A 272 -14.95 21.27 -57.77
CA ARG A 272 -14.68 22.65 -58.21
C ARG A 272 -14.85 22.79 -59.71
N SER A 273 -14.20 21.95 -60.52
CA SER A 273 -14.33 22.00 -61.98
C SER A 273 -15.77 21.77 -62.45
N ALA A 274 -16.52 20.88 -61.80
CA ALA A 274 -17.95 20.66 -62.06
C ALA A 274 -18.85 21.81 -61.57
N ALA A 275 -18.44 22.57 -60.54
CA ALA A 275 -19.12 23.79 -60.11
C ALA A 275 -18.81 24.96 -61.05
N GLU A 276 -17.56 25.14 -61.46
CA GLU A 276 -17.11 26.11 -62.47
C GLU A 276 -17.79 25.86 -63.81
N GLN A 277 -17.92 24.60 -64.24
CA GLN A 277 -18.70 24.23 -65.43
C GLN A 277 -20.18 24.63 -65.29
N ARG A 278 -20.85 24.30 -64.17
CA ARG A 278 -22.24 24.71 -63.91
C ARG A 278 -22.42 26.23 -63.82
N VAL A 279 -21.45 26.96 -63.27
CA VAL A 279 -21.46 28.42 -63.24
C VAL A 279 -21.24 28.97 -64.66
N SER A 280 -20.34 28.38 -65.45
CA SER A 280 -20.10 28.79 -66.83
C SER A 280 -21.29 28.52 -67.75
N SER A 281 -22.01 27.41 -67.57
CA SER A 281 -23.26 27.14 -68.29
C SER A 281 -24.34 28.12 -67.85
N MET A 282 -24.55 28.30 -66.54
CA MET A 282 -25.51 29.28 -66.02
C MET A 282 -25.21 30.73 -66.47
N ILE A 283 -23.93 31.09 -66.63
CA ILE A 283 -23.52 32.38 -67.22
C ILE A 283 -23.82 32.41 -68.72
N ALA A 284 -23.57 31.33 -69.47
CA ALA A 284 -23.90 31.25 -70.90
C ALA A 284 -25.43 31.28 -71.13
N ASP A 285 -26.20 30.59 -70.30
CA ASP A 285 -27.67 30.58 -70.31
C ASP A 285 -28.22 31.97 -69.95
N ALA A 286 -27.66 32.63 -68.93
CA ALA A 286 -28.00 34.00 -68.57
C ALA A 286 -27.60 35.01 -69.65
N GLN A 287 -26.47 34.80 -70.35
CA GLN A 287 -26.06 35.61 -71.50
C GLN A 287 -27.03 35.43 -72.67
N GLN A 288 -27.39 34.19 -73.02
CA GLN A 288 -28.40 33.88 -74.04
C GLN A 288 -29.75 34.51 -73.68
N TYR A 289 -30.23 34.36 -72.45
CA TYR A 289 -31.47 34.97 -71.96
C TYR A 289 -31.41 36.51 -71.99
N SER A 290 -30.27 37.10 -71.64
CA SER A 290 -30.07 38.56 -71.75
C SER A 290 -30.03 39.03 -73.21
N ALA A 291 -29.53 38.20 -74.14
CA ALA A 291 -29.51 38.48 -75.57
C ALA A 291 -30.92 38.32 -76.17
N GLU A 292 -31.72 37.36 -75.71
CA GLU A 292 -33.15 37.28 -76.04
C GLU A 292 -33.92 38.48 -75.51
N ILE A 293 -33.68 38.91 -74.26
CA ILE A 293 -34.33 40.11 -73.69
C ILE A 293 -33.94 41.35 -74.48
N ARG A 294 -32.66 41.52 -74.84
CA ARG A 294 -32.22 42.62 -75.73
C ARG A 294 -32.91 42.54 -77.08
N LYS A 295 -32.92 41.38 -77.73
CA LYS A 295 -33.60 41.17 -79.02
C LYS A 295 -35.10 41.51 -78.95
N ARG A 296 -35.81 41.05 -77.91
CA ARG A 296 -37.22 41.40 -77.68
C ARG A 296 -37.41 42.90 -77.41
N ALA A 297 -36.50 43.54 -76.68
CA ALA A 297 -36.53 44.97 -76.41
C ALA A 297 -36.18 45.83 -77.64
N ASP A 298 -35.27 45.37 -78.49
CA ASP A 298 -34.92 46.00 -79.77
C ASP A 298 -36.07 45.84 -80.79
N GLU A 299 -36.73 44.68 -80.80
CA GLU A 299 -37.97 44.42 -81.56
C GLU A 299 -39.11 45.36 -81.10
N GLN A 300 -39.37 45.43 -79.79
CA GLN A 300 -40.35 46.36 -79.21
C GLN A 300 -39.98 47.83 -79.45
N ALA A 301 -38.71 48.21 -79.38
CA ALA A 301 -38.25 49.56 -79.69
C ALA A 301 -38.41 49.90 -81.18
N ALA A 302 -38.29 48.92 -82.08
CA ALA A 302 -38.57 49.09 -83.50
C ALA A 302 -40.08 49.21 -83.78
N GLU A 303 -40.94 48.51 -83.04
CA GLU A 303 -42.40 48.66 -83.12
C GLU A 303 -42.85 50.03 -82.58
N VAL A 304 -42.34 50.45 -81.42
CA VAL A 304 -42.63 51.78 -80.84
C VAL A 304 -42.16 52.90 -81.77
N ARG A 305 -41.00 52.76 -82.43
CA ARG A 305 -40.53 53.73 -83.44
C ARG A 305 -41.45 53.82 -84.65
N LYS A 306 -41.91 52.70 -85.21
CA LYS A 306 -42.90 52.72 -86.31
C LYS A 306 -44.16 53.48 -85.91
N HIS A 307 -44.71 53.19 -84.72
CA HIS A 307 -45.87 53.92 -84.23
C HIS A 307 -45.59 55.42 -83.95
N SER A 308 -44.40 55.82 -83.51
CA SER A 308 -44.06 57.24 -83.37
C SER A 308 -43.90 57.94 -84.73
N ASP A 309 -43.36 57.25 -85.73
CA ASP A 309 -43.15 57.79 -87.08
C ASP A 309 -44.51 57.92 -87.81
N GLU A 310 -45.41 56.94 -87.64
CA GLU A 310 -46.81 56.98 -88.08
C GLU A 310 -47.60 58.13 -87.42
N GLN A 311 -47.38 58.37 -86.12
CA GLN A 311 -48.00 59.48 -85.39
C GLN A 311 -47.42 60.85 -85.79
N ALA A 312 -46.13 60.92 -86.14
CA ALA A 312 -45.49 62.15 -86.64
C ALA A 312 -46.08 62.57 -87.99
N ALA A 313 -46.25 61.63 -88.93
CA ALA A 313 -46.90 61.90 -90.22
C ALA A 313 -48.34 62.42 -90.04
N ALA A 314 -49.11 61.81 -89.14
CA ALA A 314 -50.48 62.26 -88.83
C ALA A 314 -50.51 63.66 -88.18
N ALA A 315 -49.48 64.06 -87.44
CA ALA A 315 -49.36 65.40 -86.86
C ALA A 315 -49.01 66.47 -87.91
N GLU A 316 -48.19 66.13 -88.92
CA GLU A 316 -47.87 67.04 -90.04
C GLU A 316 -49.10 67.34 -90.91
N GLU A 317 -49.93 66.33 -91.21
CA GLU A 317 -51.21 66.52 -91.91
C GLU A 317 -52.17 67.44 -91.12
N GLN A 318 -52.25 67.27 -89.79
CA GLN A 318 -53.07 68.11 -88.92
C GLN A 318 -52.55 69.55 -88.85
N LEU A 319 -51.24 69.76 -88.82
CA LEU A 319 -50.64 71.10 -88.85
C LEU A 319 -50.96 71.85 -90.15
N HIS A 320 -50.94 71.17 -91.31
CA HIS A 320 -51.30 71.79 -92.59
C HIS A 320 -52.79 72.18 -92.64
N ALA A 321 -53.69 71.40 -92.03
CA ALA A 321 -55.10 71.75 -91.93
C ALA A 321 -55.33 72.98 -91.03
N VAL A 322 -54.63 73.08 -89.90
CA VAL A 322 -54.73 74.22 -88.97
C VAL A 322 -54.19 75.51 -89.60
N GLN A 323 -53.11 75.45 -90.39
CA GLN A 323 -52.53 76.64 -91.03
C GLN A 323 -53.49 77.33 -92.02
N LEU A 324 -54.29 76.56 -92.76
CA LEU A 324 -55.34 77.10 -93.65
C LEU A 324 -56.44 77.81 -92.85
N ALA A 325 -56.95 77.15 -91.79
CA ALA A 325 -58.00 77.72 -90.94
C ALA A 325 -57.54 79.00 -90.20
N VAL A 326 -56.27 79.11 -89.83
CA VAL A 326 -55.72 80.32 -89.18
C VAL A 326 -55.70 81.52 -90.13
N GLY A 327 -55.48 81.33 -91.43
CA GLY A 327 -55.54 82.41 -92.42
C GLY A 327 -56.94 83.04 -92.53
N GLU A 328 -57.96 82.19 -92.73
CA GLU A 328 -59.35 82.66 -92.89
C GLU A 328 -59.90 83.39 -91.65
N GLN A 329 -59.41 83.05 -90.46
CA GLN A 329 -59.79 83.75 -89.22
C GLN A 329 -59.06 85.10 -89.03
N GLN A 330 -57.88 85.30 -89.63
CA GLN A 330 -57.12 86.54 -89.50
C GLN A 330 -57.72 87.69 -90.33
N ASP A 331 -58.13 87.42 -91.57
CA ASP A 331 -58.80 88.43 -92.43
C ASP A 331 -60.14 88.90 -91.83
N MET A 332 -60.90 87.98 -91.23
CA MET A 332 -62.15 88.27 -90.53
C MET A 332 -61.94 89.14 -89.28
N LEU A 333 -60.86 88.91 -88.52
CA LEU A 333 -60.54 89.72 -87.34
C LEU A 333 -60.11 91.14 -87.71
N ALA A 334 -59.36 91.33 -88.81
CA ALA A 334 -58.94 92.65 -89.27
C ALA A 334 -60.13 93.56 -89.60
N GLN A 335 -61.11 93.05 -90.38
CA GLN A 335 -62.30 93.82 -90.77
C GLN A 335 -63.19 94.19 -89.57
N VAL A 336 -63.29 93.31 -88.57
CA VAL A 336 -64.04 93.58 -87.34
C VAL A 336 -63.32 94.61 -86.46
N GLN A 337 -61.98 94.63 -86.43
CA GLN A 337 -61.22 95.59 -85.61
C GLN A 337 -61.31 97.03 -86.15
N GLU A 338 -61.18 97.23 -87.47
CA GLU A 338 -61.26 98.56 -88.11
C GLU A 338 -62.64 99.24 -87.88
N GLN A 339 -63.73 98.48 -87.97
CA GLN A 339 -65.08 98.95 -87.69
C GLN A 339 -65.30 99.28 -86.21
N LEU A 340 -64.56 98.65 -85.30
CA LEU A 340 -64.72 98.81 -83.86
C LEU A 340 -63.90 99.99 -83.31
N GLU A 341 -62.74 100.29 -83.90
CA GLU A 341 -61.97 101.50 -83.56
C GLU A 341 -62.65 102.79 -84.05
N THR A 342 -63.14 102.80 -85.29
CA THR A 342 -63.90 103.95 -85.84
C THR A 342 -65.18 104.23 -85.05
N ALA A 343 -65.93 103.19 -84.65
CA ALA A 343 -67.10 103.33 -83.79
C ALA A 343 -66.77 103.80 -82.35
N ARG A 344 -65.59 103.45 -81.81
CA ARG A 344 -65.15 103.89 -80.48
C ARG A 344 -64.76 105.37 -80.44
N GLN A 345 -64.01 105.85 -81.44
CA GLN A 345 -63.57 107.26 -81.48
C GLN A 345 -64.77 108.23 -81.49
N GLN A 346 -65.78 107.96 -82.30
CA GLN A 346 -67.03 108.74 -82.36
C GLN A 346 -67.84 108.69 -81.04
N LEU A 347 -67.73 107.60 -80.27
CA LEU A 347 -68.40 107.44 -78.98
C LEU A 347 -67.71 108.22 -77.86
N ASP A 348 -66.39 108.36 -77.88
CA ASP A 348 -65.64 109.05 -76.83
C ASP A 348 -65.54 110.57 -77.07
N GLU A 349 -65.62 111.05 -78.31
CA GLU A 349 -65.85 112.47 -78.61
C GLU A 349 -67.25 112.90 -78.13
N SER A 350 -68.30 112.19 -78.54
CA SER A 350 -69.69 112.49 -78.16
C SER A 350 -70.04 112.22 -76.67
N ARG A 351 -69.08 111.73 -75.88
CA ARG A 351 -69.13 111.67 -74.41
C ARG A 351 -68.51 112.90 -73.75
N ARG A 352 -67.35 113.37 -74.23
CA ARG A 352 -66.69 114.57 -73.69
C ARG A 352 -67.54 115.82 -73.90
N ASP A 353 -68.11 115.98 -75.09
CA ASP A 353 -69.07 117.05 -75.38
C ASP A 353 -70.26 117.03 -74.39
N LYS A 354 -70.73 115.84 -73.98
CA LYS A 354 -71.80 115.72 -72.99
C LYS A 354 -71.35 116.10 -71.59
N GLU A 355 -70.22 115.57 -71.12
CA GLU A 355 -69.70 115.84 -69.77
C GLU A 355 -69.43 117.33 -69.53
N ASP A 356 -68.92 118.05 -70.53
CA ASP A 356 -68.78 119.51 -70.47
C ASP A 356 -70.15 120.22 -70.48
N THR A 357 -71.12 119.81 -71.33
CA THR A 357 -72.47 120.39 -71.28
C THR A 357 -73.23 120.09 -69.99
N ASP A 358 -73.02 118.93 -69.36
CA ASP A 358 -73.63 118.57 -68.07
C ASP A 358 -72.99 119.35 -66.91
N ALA A 359 -71.68 119.64 -66.98
CA ALA A 359 -71.01 120.53 -66.04
C ALA A 359 -71.50 121.98 -66.16
N GLU A 360 -71.78 122.46 -67.38
CA GLU A 360 -72.46 123.74 -67.59
C GLU A 360 -73.93 123.70 -67.17
N LEU A 361 -74.69 122.63 -67.45
CA LEU A 361 -76.09 122.48 -67.04
C LEU A 361 -76.27 122.42 -65.52
N GLY A 362 -75.38 121.72 -64.80
CA GLY A 362 -75.36 121.71 -63.34
C GLY A 362 -75.05 123.09 -62.74
N ARG A 363 -74.11 123.83 -63.37
CA ARG A 363 -73.87 125.25 -63.05
C ARG A 363 -75.00 126.15 -63.49
N LEU A 364 -75.78 125.78 -64.52
CA LEU A 364 -77.08 126.34 -64.93
C LEU A 364 -78.21 125.94 -63.98
N ARG A 365 -77.87 126.09 -62.69
CA ARG A 365 -78.60 126.93 -61.76
C ARG A 365 -79.75 126.14 -61.10
N GLN A 366 -79.53 125.50 -59.95
CA GLN A 366 -79.14 126.18 -58.71
C GLN A 366 -79.78 127.57 -58.57
N GLN A 367 -79.31 128.63 -59.25
CA GLN A 367 -80.00 129.95 -59.28
C GLN A 367 -81.44 129.92 -59.85
N LEU A 368 -81.81 128.94 -60.69
CA LEU A 368 -83.18 128.72 -61.18
C LEU A 368 -83.99 127.97 -60.11
N ALA A 369 -83.37 127.02 -59.40
CA ALA A 369 -83.92 126.39 -58.20
C ALA A 369 -84.04 127.36 -56.99
N GLU A 370 -83.30 128.47 -56.97
CA GLU A 370 -83.44 129.54 -55.98
C GLU A 370 -84.60 130.47 -56.37
N THR A 371 -84.54 131.09 -57.55
CA THR A 371 -85.62 131.96 -58.07
C THR A 371 -86.99 131.27 -58.20
N SER A 372 -87.05 129.96 -58.46
CA SER A 372 -88.34 129.22 -58.46
C SER A 372 -88.87 128.89 -57.07
N ARG A 373 -88.06 128.87 -56.01
CA ARG A 373 -88.56 128.78 -54.62
C ARG A 373 -89.23 130.08 -54.17
N ASP A 374 -88.70 131.22 -54.61
CA ASP A 374 -89.35 132.52 -54.45
C ASP A 374 -90.65 132.57 -55.27
N LEU A 375 -90.65 132.03 -56.49
CA LEU A 375 -91.86 131.89 -57.30
C LEU A 375 -92.90 130.94 -56.66
N GLU A 376 -92.49 129.87 -55.98
CA GLU A 376 -93.40 129.01 -55.21
C GLU A 376 -94.00 129.72 -53.98
N ALA A 377 -93.24 130.60 -53.33
CA ALA A 377 -93.77 131.44 -52.25
C ALA A 377 -94.82 132.42 -52.80
N GLU A 378 -94.53 133.09 -53.92
CA GLU A 378 -95.46 134.02 -54.56
C GLU A 378 -96.59 133.35 -55.36
N THR A 379 -96.51 132.06 -55.71
CA THR A 379 -97.63 131.33 -56.35
C THR A 379 -98.48 130.53 -55.35
N ARG A 380 -98.00 130.28 -54.13
CA ARG A 380 -98.85 129.91 -52.99
C ARG A 380 -99.53 131.14 -52.38
N ARG A 381 -98.91 132.32 -52.45
CA ARG A 381 -99.64 133.61 -52.34
C ARG A 381 -100.55 133.84 -53.54
N LEU A 382 -100.12 133.43 -54.75
CA LEU A 382 -100.84 133.20 -56.01
C LEU A 382 -102.02 132.20 -55.96
N ASP A 383 -102.66 132.17 -54.80
CA ASP A 383 -104.08 132.35 -54.73
C ASP A 383 -104.90 131.05 -54.86
N GLU A 384 -105.27 130.40 -53.75
CA GLU A 384 -105.82 131.06 -52.57
C GLU A 384 -106.96 132.01 -52.99
N VAL A 385 -106.80 133.29 -53.39
CA VAL A 385 -107.88 134.03 -54.08
C VAL A 385 -108.50 133.24 -55.25
N ARG A 386 -107.75 132.53 -56.13
CA ARG A 386 -108.34 131.78 -57.26
C ARG A 386 -109.17 130.59 -56.81
N ARG A 387 -108.74 129.86 -55.77
CA ARG A 387 -109.51 128.72 -55.25
C ARG A 387 -110.91 129.10 -54.78
N ALA A 388 -111.14 130.36 -54.44
CA ALA A 388 -112.50 130.85 -54.21
C ALA A 388 -113.04 131.87 -55.23
N VAL A 389 -112.25 132.32 -56.21
CA VAL A 389 -112.77 132.72 -57.54
C VAL A 389 -113.54 131.56 -58.15
N GLU A 390 -113.00 130.34 -58.06
CA GLU A 390 -113.65 129.15 -58.57
C GLU A 390 -114.76 128.63 -57.65
N ALA A 391 -114.71 128.91 -56.33
CA ALA A 391 -115.88 128.72 -55.47
C ALA A 391 -117.06 129.61 -55.91
N ALA A 392 -116.79 130.83 -56.38
CA ALA A 392 -117.80 131.68 -57.00
C ALA A 392 -118.18 131.25 -58.44
N GLU A 393 -117.26 130.70 -59.26
CA GLU A 393 -117.64 130.11 -60.55
C GLU A 393 -118.57 128.90 -60.41
N ARG A 394 -118.43 128.10 -59.34
CA ARG A 394 -119.40 127.01 -59.03
C ARG A 394 -120.81 127.59 -58.86
N HIS A 395 -120.95 128.65 -58.07
CA HIS A 395 -122.20 129.40 -57.97
C HIS A 395 -122.65 130.04 -59.31
N ALA A 396 -121.72 130.49 -60.17
CA ALA A 396 -122.01 131.10 -61.48
C ALA A 396 -122.40 130.10 -62.59
N LYS A 397 -122.07 128.81 -62.44
CA LYS A 397 -122.46 127.74 -63.40
C LYS A 397 -123.54 126.80 -62.89
N GLU A 398 -123.75 126.64 -61.58
CA GLU A 398 -125.03 126.11 -61.07
C GLU A 398 -126.21 127.03 -61.44
N THR A 399 -125.98 128.35 -61.52
CA THR A 399 -126.98 129.30 -62.04
C THR A 399 -127.16 129.21 -63.57
N ARG A 400 -126.15 128.76 -64.34
CA ARG A 400 -126.34 128.35 -65.75
C ARG A 400 -126.92 126.94 -65.92
N ALA A 401 -126.94 126.08 -64.90
CA ALA A 401 -127.59 124.76 -64.95
C ALA A 401 -129.12 124.83 -65.15
N ARG A 402 -129.71 126.03 -65.11
CA ARG A 402 -131.12 126.30 -65.47
C ARG A 402 -131.33 126.73 -66.93
N VAL A 403 -130.45 127.56 -67.50
CA VAL A 403 -130.77 128.42 -68.67
C VAL A 403 -130.62 127.73 -70.04
N GLN A 404 -129.94 126.59 -70.13
CA GLN A 404 -129.89 125.77 -71.36
C GLN A 404 -130.35 124.31 -71.18
N ARG A 405 -131.18 124.06 -70.16
CA ARG A 405 -132.14 122.93 -70.21
C ARG A 405 -133.39 123.25 -71.04
N GLU A 406 -133.49 124.49 -71.53
CA GLU A 406 -134.69 125.06 -72.18
C GLU A 406 -134.51 125.40 -73.68
N ALA A 407 -133.27 125.39 -74.19
CA ALA A 407 -132.97 125.54 -75.62
C ALA A 407 -131.73 124.68 -75.94
N LYS A 408 -131.81 123.57 -76.70
CA LYS A 408 -132.82 123.10 -77.66
C LYS A 408 -132.82 121.55 -77.66
N ARG A 409 -133.90 120.77 -77.80
CA ARG A 409 -135.38 120.94 -77.82
C ARG A 409 -136.08 121.83 -78.86
N VAL A 410 -135.38 122.74 -79.53
CA VAL A 410 -135.94 123.65 -80.57
C VAL A 410 -134.97 123.83 -81.76
N ALA A 411 -134.18 122.78 -82.03
CA ALA A 411 -133.69 122.34 -83.35
C ALA A 411 -133.32 120.85 -83.22
N ASP A 412 -134.25 119.88 -83.13
CA ASP A 412 -135.70 119.90 -83.48
C ASP A 412 -136.02 120.16 -84.96
N LEU A 413 -137.30 120.01 -85.30
CA LEU A 413 -137.97 120.25 -86.58
C LEU A 413 -137.81 119.12 -87.61
N ALA A 414 -137.47 119.42 -88.87
CA ALA A 414 -137.73 118.53 -90.00
C ALA A 414 -136.65 118.59 -91.10
N ALA A 415 -136.58 117.50 -91.89
CA ALA A 415 -135.51 117.14 -92.82
C ALA A 415 -134.15 116.85 -92.13
N ALA A 416 -133.48 115.73 -92.36
CA ALA A 416 -133.87 114.51 -93.06
C ALA A 416 -133.25 113.30 -92.32
N ALA A 417 -133.97 112.32 -91.79
CA ALA A 417 -135.37 111.93 -92.01
C ALA A 417 -135.68 111.63 -93.49
N VAL A 418 -135.53 110.35 -93.84
CA VAL A 418 -136.09 109.64 -95.02
C VAL A 418 -135.40 109.84 -96.38
N MET A 419 -134.72 110.96 -96.66
CA MET A 419 -134.32 111.29 -98.05
C MET A 419 -132.80 111.27 -98.34
N ALA A 420 -132.45 110.86 -99.57
CA ALA A 420 -131.11 110.78 -100.18
C ALA A 420 -130.10 109.86 -99.44
N ALA A 421 -129.79 108.63 -99.88
CA ALA A 421 -129.99 107.98 -101.18
C ALA A 421 -129.34 108.72 -102.36
N ALA A 422 -128.10 108.32 -102.69
CA ALA A 422 -127.18 108.86 -103.69
C ALA A 422 -126.44 110.18 -103.34
N ALA A 423 -125.11 110.16 -103.58
CA ALA A 423 -124.19 111.25 -103.92
C ALA A 423 -124.08 112.57 -103.07
N GLY A 424 -123.08 112.62 -102.18
CA GLY A 424 -121.98 113.64 -102.14
C GLY A 424 -122.17 115.13 -101.73
N GLY A 425 -121.28 115.63 -100.83
CA GLY A 425 -120.68 117.00 -100.84
C GLY A 425 -121.24 118.15 -99.95
N GLY A 426 -120.35 119.00 -99.36
CA GLY A 426 -120.54 120.48 -99.19
C GLY A 426 -120.74 121.20 -97.80
N GLU A 427 -119.65 121.76 -97.20
CA GLU A 427 -119.39 123.11 -96.55
C GLU A 427 -120.30 123.88 -95.48
N THR A 428 -119.69 124.72 -94.58
CA THR A 428 -120.20 125.82 -93.62
C THR A 428 -120.59 125.52 -92.11
N ALA A 429 -120.72 126.42 -91.07
CA ALA A 429 -120.06 127.71 -90.60
C ALA A 429 -120.44 128.27 -89.14
N GLU A 430 -119.51 129.00 -88.45
CA GLU A 430 -119.44 130.09 -87.37
C GLU A 430 -120.25 130.30 -85.99
N TYR A 431 -119.57 130.66 -84.82
CA TYR A 431 -120.11 131.29 -83.54
C TYR A 431 -119.29 131.22 -82.14
N PRO A 432 -119.83 131.58 -80.90
CA PRO A 432 -119.12 132.07 -79.63
C PRO A 432 -119.53 131.41 -78.22
N MET A 433 -119.34 131.76 -76.89
CA MET A 433 -118.69 132.70 -75.85
C MET A 433 -119.01 132.15 -74.36
N VAL A 434 -118.76 132.61 -73.07
CA VAL A 434 -117.91 133.44 -72.09
C VAL A 434 -118.55 133.29 -70.60
N ALA A 435 -118.18 133.60 -69.30
CA ALA A 435 -117.13 134.05 -68.28
C ALA A 435 -117.66 133.67 -66.80
N ALA A 436 -117.33 134.04 -65.50
CA ALA A 436 -116.34 134.71 -64.53
C ALA A 436 -116.77 134.41 -63.00
N ARG A 437 -116.28 134.81 -61.75
CA ARG A 437 -115.18 135.58 -61.02
C ARG A 437 -115.23 135.52 -59.40
N ALA A 438 -114.09 135.61 -58.63
CA ALA A 438 -113.73 136.00 -57.18
C ALA A 438 -114.39 135.37 -55.88
N GLY A 439 -113.79 134.99 -54.70
CA GLY A 439 -112.46 134.85 -53.97
C GLY A 439 -112.65 134.37 -52.46
N GLU A 440 -111.80 133.78 -51.55
CA GLU A 440 -110.37 133.34 -51.38
C GLU A 440 -110.06 132.06 -50.44
N ARG A 441 -108.85 131.43 -50.52
CA ARG A 441 -108.01 130.51 -49.63
C ARG A 441 -107.76 128.94 -49.92
N PRO A 442 -107.11 128.05 -49.09
CA PRO A 442 -105.63 127.77 -49.10
C PRO A 442 -105.00 126.29 -49.21
N THR A 443 -103.63 126.12 -49.21
CA THR A 443 -102.71 124.93 -48.85
C THR A 443 -102.41 123.63 -49.73
N ALA A 444 -101.25 122.89 -49.51
CA ALA A 444 -100.87 121.43 -49.84
C ALA A 444 -99.34 120.97 -49.62
N ARG A 445 -98.93 119.65 -49.42
CA ARG A 445 -97.47 119.12 -49.40
C ARG A 445 -97.07 117.56 -49.28
N THR A 446 -95.96 117.07 -49.94
CA THR A 446 -94.84 116.02 -49.65
C THR A 446 -94.93 114.44 -49.43
N GLY A 447 -93.87 113.64 -49.82
CA GLY A 447 -93.49 112.22 -49.36
C GLY A 447 -92.47 111.32 -50.22
N GLY A 448 -91.79 110.23 -49.70
CA GLY A 448 -91.05 109.11 -50.46
C GLY A 448 -89.79 108.35 -49.82
N GLU A 449 -89.42 107.06 -50.19
CA GLU A 449 -88.25 106.22 -49.65
C GLU A 449 -87.76 104.91 -50.46
N ALA A 450 -86.73 104.07 -50.04
CA ALA A 450 -86.09 102.88 -50.77
C ALA A 450 -85.33 101.73 -49.95
N VAL A 451 -84.19 101.11 -50.43
CA VAL A 451 -83.18 100.12 -49.77
C VAL A 451 -83.60 98.59 -49.73
N PRO A 452 -82.82 97.42 -49.51
CA PRO A 452 -81.39 96.96 -49.15
C PRO A 452 -80.70 95.99 -50.23
N PRO A 453 -79.91 94.84 -50.04
CA PRO A 453 -79.12 94.10 -48.97
C PRO A 453 -77.69 93.44 -49.36
N THR A 454 -77.10 92.48 -48.57
CA THR A 454 -75.80 91.67 -48.74
C THR A 454 -75.85 90.24 -48.06
N GLY A 455 -74.89 89.26 -47.96
CA GLY A 455 -73.42 89.00 -48.25
C GLY A 455 -72.92 87.52 -47.90
N ASN A 456 -71.61 87.12 -47.97
CA ASN A 456 -70.97 85.74 -47.74
C ASN A 456 -69.39 85.80 -47.59
N PRO A 457 -68.43 84.78 -47.56
CA PRO A 457 -68.33 83.27 -47.39
C PRO A 457 -67.07 82.67 -46.56
N ALA A 458 -66.66 81.37 -46.74
CA ALA A 458 -65.28 80.70 -46.64
C ALA A 458 -64.79 79.72 -45.48
N ASP A 459 -63.81 78.83 -45.85
CA ASP A 459 -62.59 78.20 -45.18
C ASP A 459 -62.45 77.01 -44.12
N ASP A 460 -61.30 76.29 -44.25
CA ASP A 460 -60.37 75.46 -43.37
C ASP A 460 -60.71 74.18 -42.51
N GLY A 461 -59.75 73.21 -42.46
CA GLY A 461 -59.37 72.35 -41.29
C GLY A 461 -59.81 70.86 -41.08
N GLY A 462 -58.86 69.90 -40.88
CA GLY A 462 -58.97 68.87 -39.77
C GLY A 462 -59.03 67.32 -39.98
N ALA A 463 -57.88 66.66 -40.20
CA ALA A 463 -57.40 65.29 -39.79
C ALA A 463 -58.28 64.05 -39.35
N ALA A 464 -57.95 62.88 -39.96
CA ALA A 464 -57.62 61.55 -39.37
C ALA A 464 -58.66 60.41 -39.03
N ALA A 465 -58.45 59.26 -39.71
CA ALA A 465 -58.47 57.83 -39.28
C ALA A 465 -59.77 57.08 -38.83
N PRO A 466 -60.11 55.92 -39.47
CA PRO A 466 -61.14 54.97 -39.02
C PRO A 466 -60.63 53.56 -38.59
N GLU A 467 -61.48 52.86 -37.83
CA GLU A 467 -61.85 51.41 -37.79
C GLU A 467 -60.79 50.28 -38.03
N ALA A 468 -60.68 49.15 -37.30
CA ALA A 468 -61.47 48.37 -36.29
C ALA A 468 -62.08 47.03 -36.79
N THR A 469 -61.43 45.91 -36.43
CA THR A 469 -61.92 44.51 -36.24
C THR A 469 -60.78 43.71 -35.57
N ASP A 470 -60.85 42.80 -34.60
CA ASP A 470 -61.88 42.11 -33.78
C ASP A 470 -61.91 40.56 -33.94
N ASP A 471 -62.09 39.88 -32.79
CA ASP A 471 -62.41 38.47 -32.46
C ASP A 471 -61.53 37.24 -32.90
N GLY A 472 -61.69 36.12 -32.17
CA GLY A 472 -61.10 34.77 -32.38
C GLY A 472 -59.87 34.48 -31.48
N ALA A 473 -59.87 33.66 -30.42
CA ALA A 473 -60.53 32.37 -30.07
C ALA A 473 -59.94 31.15 -30.83
N ASP A 474 -59.73 29.95 -30.25
CA ASP A 474 -60.08 29.43 -28.91
C ASP A 474 -59.03 28.41 -28.36
N ARG A 475 -59.30 27.82 -27.19
CA ARG A 475 -58.50 26.90 -26.37
C ARG A 475 -58.53 25.43 -26.85
N ILE A 476 -57.68 24.59 -26.24
CA ILE A 476 -58.05 23.29 -25.62
C ILE A 476 -56.92 22.79 -24.70
N ALA A 477 -57.24 21.91 -23.74
CA ALA A 477 -56.36 21.29 -22.73
C ALA A 477 -56.73 19.78 -22.60
N PRO A 478 -56.29 18.95 -21.61
CA PRO A 478 -55.33 19.14 -20.51
C PRO A 478 -54.32 17.96 -20.31
N SER A 479 -53.72 17.89 -19.11
CA SER A 479 -52.83 16.86 -18.50
C SER A 479 -53.56 15.52 -18.16
N PRO A 480 -53.12 14.59 -17.24
CA PRO A 480 -52.05 14.56 -16.20
C PRO A 480 -51.11 13.31 -16.30
N ASP A 481 -50.29 12.81 -15.35
CA ASP A 481 -49.75 13.17 -14.00
C ASP A 481 -48.35 12.45 -13.87
N ARG A 482 -47.35 12.81 -13.03
CA ARG A 482 -47.12 12.51 -11.57
C ARG A 482 -46.89 11.00 -11.27
N ALA A 483 -46.00 10.53 -10.38
CA ALA A 483 -45.59 10.87 -9.00
C ALA A 483 -44.12 10.37 -8.75
N THR A 484 -43.18 10.90 -7.93
CA THR A 484 -43.06 11.43 -6.53
C THR A 484 -42.76 10.39 -5.42
N ALA A 485 -42.02 10.83 -4.37
CA ALA A 485 -41.41 10.11 -3.20
C ALA A 485 -40.05 9.40 -3.49
N GLU A 486 -38.93 9.52 -2.75
CA GLU A 486 -38.54 9.82 -1.34
C GLU A 486 -38.22 8.58 -0.46
N GLY A 487 -37.06 8.58 0.24
CA GLY A 487 -36.84 7.80 1.48
C GLY A 487 -35.48 7.10 1.72
N GLY A 488 -34.74 7.52 2.77
CA GLY A 488 -33.77 6.69 3.56
C GLY A 488 -32.28 6.66 3.12
N GLY A 489 -31.33 6.55 4.07
CA GLY A 489 -29.90 6.38 3.72
C GLY A 489 -28.76 6.46 4.77
N ASP A 490 -29.00 6.90 6.02
CA ASP A 490 -28.07 6.90 7.19
C ASP A 490 -26.72 7.70 7.14
N PRO A 491 -26.05 7.95 8.31
CA PRO A 491 -24.99 8.96 8.44
C PRO A 491 -23.64 8.54 9.09
N GLN A 492 -22.68 9.48 9.06
CA GLN A 492 -21.58 9.74 10.00
C GLN A 492 -20.80 8.59 10.70
N GLY A 493 -19.49 8.55 10.43
CA GLY A 493 -18.47 8.95 11.43
C GLY A 493 -18.02 7.94 12.50
N GLY A 494 -16.72 7.63 12.52
CA GLY A 494 -16.09 6.86 13.59
C GLY A 494 -14.60 7.18 13.75
N THR A 495 -14.24 7.82 14.87
CA THR A 495 -12.84 8.10 15.27
C THR A 495 -12.28 7.04 16.22
N GLN A 496 -10.97 7.14 16.46
CA GLN A 496 -10.18 6.68 17.62
C GLN A 496 -11.02 6.43 18.92
N ASP A 497 -10.67 5.52 19.84
CA ASP A 497 -9.32 5.06 20.25
C ASP A 497 -9.34 3.75 21.07
N ARG A 498 -8.14 3.22 21.39
CA ARG A 498 -7.73 2.47 22.60
C ARG A 498 -8.59 1.35 23.24
N SER A 499 -7.91 0.20 23.33
CA SER A 499 -7.72 -0.64 24.53
C SER A 499 -8.83 -1.62 24.98
N GLY A 500 -8.37 -2.82 25.37
CA GLY A 500 -9.17 -3.89 25.98
C GLY A 500 -8.35 -5.18 26.07
N HIS A 501 -8.28 -5.81 27.25
CA HIS A 501 -7.65 -7.13 27.45
C HIS A 501 -8.72 -8.24 27.37
N PRO A 502 -8.35 -9.53 27.21
CA PRO A 502 -9.25 -10.54 26.64
C PRO A 502 -10.11 -11.28 27.67
N PRO A 503 -11.20 -11.93 27.22
CA PRO A 503 -11.78 -13.08 27.90
C PRO A 503 -11.15 -14.40 27.41
N GLN A 504 -10.89 -15.33 28.32
CA GLN A 504 -10.69 -16.75 27.98
C GLN A 504 -12.04 -17.47 27.96
N THR A 505 -12.32 -18.23 26.90
CA THR A 505 -13.20 -19.41 26.96
C THR A 505 -12.59 -20.51 26.09
N GLY A 506 -12.36 -21.69 26.66
CA GLY A 506 -11.77 -22.81 25.94
C GLY A 506 -12.80 -23.72 25.29
N SER A 507 -12.43 -24.33 24.17
CA SER A 507 -13.00 -25.60 23.70
C SER A 507 -11.91 -26.43 23.02
N ALA A 508 -12.09 -27.75 22.96
CA ALA A 508 -10.98 -28.68 22.74
C ALA A 508 -10.67 -28.95 21.26
N ALA A 509 -9.37 -28.94 20.92
CA ALA A 509 -8.82 -29.59 19.74
C ALA A 509 -7.47 -30.23 20.09
N ARG A 510 -7.29 -31.52 19.78
CA ARG A 510 -6.00 -32.22 19.87
C ARG A 510 -5.17 -31.96 18.61
N PRO A 511 -3.91 -31.52 18.72
CA PRO A 511 -2.91 -31.74 17.68
C PRO A 511 -2.37 -33.19 17.74
N LEU A 512 -1.87 -33.67 16.61
CA LEU A 512 -1.10 -34.92 16.51
C LEU A 512 0.35 -34.70 16.97
N PRO A 513 1.10 -35.74 17.39
CA PRO A 513 2.46 -35.59 17.91
C PRO A 513 3.48 -35.25 16.81
N ASP A 514 4.34 -34.28 17.11
CA ASP A 514 5.47 -33.86 16.28
C ASP A 514 6.55 -34.97 16.18
N PRO A 515 6.98 -35.39 14.99
CA PRO A 515 8.02 -36.42 14.83
C PRO A 515 9.41 -35.99 15.36
N VAL A 516 9.72 -34.70 15.43
CA VAL A 516 11.05 -34.19 15.82
C VAL A 516 11.38 -34.55 17.28
N ALA A 517 10.38 -34.57 18.15
CA ALA A 517 10.55 -34.93 19.57
C ALA A 517 11.05 -36.38 19.79
N ARG A 518 10.89 -37.27 18.80
CA ARG A 518 11.25 -38.69 18.94
C ARG A 518 12.73 -38.98 18.71
N ALA A 519 13.44 -38.12 17.97
CA ALA A 519 14.86 -38.31 17.67
C ALA A 519 15.75 -38.05 18.92
N ALA A 520 15.41 -37.04 19.73
CA ALA A 520 16.18 -36.66 20.91
C ALA A 520 16.23 -37.75 22.00
N ALA A 521 15.21 -38.61 22.09
CA ALA A 521 15.13 -39.67 23.08
C ALA A 521 15.98 -40.91 22.73
N ALA A 522 16.30 -41.13 21.45
CA ALA A 522 17.01 -42.33 20.99
C ALA A 522 18.53 -42.30 21.25
N VAL A 523 19.12 -41.11 21.37
CA VAL A 523 20.57 -40.92 21.53
C VAL A 523 21.06 -41.19 22.97
N ALA A 524 20.16 -41.21 23.95
CA ALA A 524 20.50 -41.39 25.37
C ALA A 524 20.67 -42.86 25.81
N ALA A 525 20.35 -43.84 24.96
CA ALA A 525 20.36 -45.27 25.30
C ALA A 525 21.37 -46.04 24.44
N GLY A 526 22.64 -45.99 24.80
CA GLY A 526 23.72 -46.56 24.00
C GLY A 526 23.82 -48.09 24.04
N LYS A 527 23.65 -48.73 22.88
CA LYS A 527 24.44 -49.90 22.42
C LYS A 527 24.28 -50.11 20.91
N PRO A 528 25.29 -50.63 20.19
CA PRO A 528 25.28 -50.69 18.73
C PRO A 528 24.57 -51.95 18.20
N GLY A 529 23.87 -51.78 17.07
CA GLY A 529 23.31 -52.87 16.26
C GLY A 529 23.14 -52.38 14.83
N GLY A 530 24.03 -52.76 13.93
CA GLY A 530 23.94 -52.41 12.51
C GLY A 530 22.79 -53.16 11.83
N ILE A 531 22.07 -52.49 10.94
CA ILE A 531 21.04 -53.08 10.09
C ILE A 531 21.35 -52.69 8.65
N ASP A 532 22.09 -53.55 7.94
CA ASP A 532 22.38 -53.36 6.52
C ASP A 532 21.09 -53.53 5.70
N TRP A 533 20.81 -52.55 4.85
CA TRP A 533 19.53 -52.41 4.15
C TRP A 533 19.54 -52.90 2.70
N PHE A 534 20.61 -53.60 2.27
CA PHE A 534 20.81 -54.02 0.87
C PHE A 534 21.41 -55.43 0.74
N ALA A 535 20.53 -56.45 0.70
CA ALA A 535 20.83 -57.76 0.11
C ALA A 535 19.53 -58.42 -0.38
N GLY A 536 19.56 -59.04 -1.56
CA GLY A 536 18.44 -59.80 -2.13
C GLY A 536 18.53 -61.32 -1.87
N PRO A 537 17.42 -62.07 -1.95
CA PRO A 537 17.38 -63.52 -1.69
C PRO A 537 17.40 -64.34 -3.01
N PRO A 538 17.47 -65.68 -2.95
CA PRO A 538 18.60 -66.44 -2.39
C PRO A 538 19.08 -67.56 -3.36
N ALA A 539 20.21 -68.20 -3.05
CA ALA A 539 20.66 -69.45 -3.69
C ALA A 539 20.98 -70.51 -2.63
N ALA A 540 20.82 -71.79 -2.95
CA ALA A 540 20.78 -72.88 -1.96
C ALA A 540 21.91 -73.92 -2.11
N THR A 541 22.42 -74.38 -0.97
CA THR A 541 22.99 -75.72 -0.65
C THR A 541 23.29 -75.70 0.87
N ALA A 542 22.80 -76.64 1.69
CA ALA A 542 23.35 -77.97 1.95
C ALA A 542 24.71 -77.91 2.70
N GLU A 543 24.99 -78.69 3.76
CA GLU A 543 24.20 -79.72 4.46
C GLU A 543 24.82 -79.99 5.87
N ASP A 544 24.11 -80.71 6.74
CA ASP A 544 24.61 -81.34 8.00
C ASP A 544 25.26 -80.45 9.11
N ALA A 545 25.34 -80.86 10.39
CA ALA A 545 24.53 -81.83 11.14
C ALA A 545 24.61 -81.52 12.65
N THR A 546 23.80 -82.24 13.43
CA THR A 546 23.75 -82.30 14.90
C THR A 546 25.11 -82.41 15.62
N ASP A 547 25.24 -81.74 16.79
CA ASP A 547 25.13 -82.49 18.05
C ASP A 547 24.70 -81.62 19.27
N ARG A 548 24.42 -82.27 20.40
CA ARG A 548 24.10 -81.69 21.72
C ARG A 548 25.22 -81.96 22.73
N PRO A 549 25.29 -81.19 23.84
CA PRO A 549 26.39 -81.29 24.79
C PRO A 549 26.21 -82.42 25.82
N ALA A 550 27.30 -83.12 26.12
CA ALA A 550 27.50 -83.87 27.36
C ALA A 550 29.01 -83.88 27.69
N THR A 551 29.39 -83.33 28.84
CA THR A 551 30.75 -83.42 29.40
C THR A 551 30.65 -83.81 30.86
N ASP A 552 30.79 -85.11 31.14
CA ASP A 552 30.95 -85.64 32.48
C ASP A 552 32.31 -86.36 32.56
N VAL A 553 33.09 -85.99 33.58
CA VAL A 553 33.88 -86.87 34.47
C VAL A 553 34.21 -88.28 33.92
N GLU A 554 35.49 -88.67 33.70
CA GLU A 554 36.43 -88.97 34.80
C GLU A 554 37.90 -89.27 34.31
N ARG A 555 38.84 -89.26 35.27
CA ARG A 555 40.05 -90.12 35.39
C ARG A 555 41.07 -90.21 34.22
N ALA A 556 42.24 -89.59 34.42
CA ALA A 556 43.51 -89.96 33.77
C ALA A 556 44.01 -91.36 34.24
N PRO A 557 44.96 -91.98 33.51
CA PRO A 557 46.34 -91.83 33.99
C PRO A 557 47.44 -91.75 32.89
N GLU A 558 48.56 -91.16 33.29
CA GLU A 558 49.93 -91.35 32.75
C GLU A 558 50.44 -92.81 32.99
N PRO A 559 51.64 -93.25 32.51
CA PRO A 559 52.81 -92.46 32.07
C PRO A 559 53.59 -92.97 30.82
N ALA A 560 54.72 -92.29 30.57
CA ALA A 560 56.01 -92.83 30.09
C ALA A 560 56.32 -92.75 28.57
N PRO A 561 57.61 -92.83 28.16
CA PRO A 561 58.51 -91.69 28.29
C PRO A 561 59.44 -91.45 27.08
N HIS A 562 59.92 -90.21 26.91
CA HIS A 562 61.15 -89.89 26.19
C HIS A 562 61.78 -88.58 26.69
#